data_AF-A0A7S0HD18-F1
#
_entry.id   AF-A0A7S0HD18-F1
#
_cell.length_a   1.000
_cell.length_b   1.000
_cell.length_c   1.000
_cell.angle_alpha   90.00
_cell.angle_beta   90.00
_cell.angle_gamma   90.00
#
_symmetry.space_group_name_H-M   'P 1'
#
loop_
_entity.id
_entity.type
_entity.pdbx_description
1 polymer ?
#
loop_
_entity_poly.entity_id
_entity_poly.type
_entity_poly.pdbx_seq_one_letter_code
_entity_poly.pdbx_strand_id
1 'polypeptide(L)'
;MVEGDILVSTNKQRAIVGVSYFLLASLAAKGVWMLPDLSVPSVVASLAAVFLGYEFADFGSGVYHWAMDNYGSKNTPIFGTQIEAFQGHHELPWTITYRQVCNNIYKICQATSPFCLADK
;
A
#
# COMPACT_ATOMS: atom_id res chain seq x y z
N MET A 1 3.54 -24.51 6.16
CA MET A 1 2.22 -23.95 5.76
C MET A 1 1.21 -24.36 6.80
N VAL A 2 0.26 -23.50 7.11
CA VAL A 2 -0.83 -23.82 8.04
C VAL A 2 -1.97 -24.44 7.23
N GLU A 3 -2.72 -25.34 7.84
CA GLU A 3 -3.91 -25.91 7.23
C GLU A 3 -4.87 -24.79 6.78
N GLY A 4 -5.32 -24.85 5.52
CA GLY A 4 -6.19 -23.83 4.92
C GLY A 4 -5.47 -22.65 4.23
N ASP A 5 -4.14 -22.61 4.22
CA ASP A 5 -3.39 -21.56 3.50
C ASP A 5 -3.69 -21.59 1.99
N ILE A 6 -4.15 -20.45 1.45
CA ILE A 6 -4.27 -20.23 0.00
C ILE A 6 -2.97 -19.64 -0.51
N LEU A 7 -2.29 -20.32 -1.45
CA LEU A 7 -0.98 -19.90 -1.97
C LEU A 7 -1.08 -19.20 -3.32
N VAL A 8 -2.04 -19.65 -4.13
CA VAL A 8 -2.23 -19.18 -5.50
C VAL A 8 -3.07 -17.91 -5.51
N SER A 9 -2.65 -16.93 -6.31
CA SER A 9 -3.44 -15.72 -6.54
C SER A 9 -4.68 -16.01 -7.36
N THR A 10 -5.84 -15.71 -6.80
CA THR A 10 -7.12 -15.77 -7.50
C THR A 10 -7.23 -14.66 -8.55
N ASN A 11 -8.14 -14.81 -9.53
CA ASN A 11 -8.42 -13.77 -10.53
C ASN A 11 -8.86 -12.45 -9.87
N LYS A 12 -9.63 -12.51 -8.78
CA LYS A 12 -10.06 -11.34 -8.02
C LYS A 12 -8.86 -10.60 -7.41
N GLN A 13 -7.93 -11.33 -6.78
CA GLN A 13 -6.72 -10.73 -6.20
C GLN A 13 -5.86 -10.07 -7.27
N ARG A 14 -5.65 -10.75 -8.42
CA ARG A 14 -4.91 -10.21 -9.56
C ARG A 14 -5.56 -8.95 -10.13
N ALA A 15 -6.89 -8.95 -10.27
CA ALA A 15 -7.63 -7.79 -10.76
C ALA A 15 -7.51 -6.59 -9.81
N ILE A 16 -7.65 -6.79 -8.50
CA ILE A 16 -7.48 -5.72 -7.50
C ILE A 16 -6.10 -5.09 -7.62
N VAL A 17 -5.04 -5.92 -7.61
CA VAL A 17 -3.65 -5.42 -7.71
C VAL A 17 -3.40 -4.72 -9.04
N GLY A 18 -3.89 -5.28 -10.15
CA GLY A 18 -3.78 -4.66 -11.47
C GLY A 18 -4.45 -3.29 -11.54
N VAL A 19 -5.66 -3.14 -10.99
CA VAL A 19 -6.37 -1.85 -10.90
C VAL A 19 -5.57 -0.87 -10.05
N SER A 20 -5.07 -1.27 -8.88
CA SER A 20 -4.27 -0.38 -8.04
C SER A 20 -3.03 0.15 -8.74
N TYR A 21 -2.32 -0.71 -9.47
CA TYR A 21 -1.12 -0.33 -10.22
C TYR A 21 -1.47 0.62 -11.38
N PHE A 22 -2.58 0.35 -12.08
CA PHE A 22 -3.08 1.25 -13.12
C PHE A 22 -3.44 2.64 -12.56
N LEU A 23 -4.09 2.71 -11.40
CA LEU A 23 -4.43 3.96 -10.74
C LEU A 23 -3.20 4.74 -10.31
N LEU A 24 -2.20 4.08 -9.71
CA LEU A 24 -0.92 4.69 -9.34
C LEU A 24 -0.18 5.23 -10.57
N ALA A 25 -0.12 4.45 -11.65
CA ALA A 25 0.49 4.89 -12.90
C ALA A 25 -0.23 6.10 -13.50
N SER A 26 -1.57 6.12 -13.44
CA SER A 26 -2.39 7.23 -13.90
C SER A 26 -2.16 8.50 -13.08
N LEU A 27 -2.05 8.38 -11.75
CA LEU A 27 -1.75 9.49 -10.86
C LEU A 27 -0.34 10.05 -11.10
N ALA A 28 0.65 9.19 -11.31
CA ALA A 28 2.01 9.60 -11.68
C ALA A 28 2.03 10.33 -13.03
N ALA A 29 1.34 9.80 -14.04
CA ALA A 29 1.23 10.44 -15.35
C ALA A 29 0.52 11.80 -15.26
N LYS A 30 -0.53 11.92 -14.45
CA LYS A 30 -1.20 13.18 -14.17
C LYS A 30 -0.25 14.19 -13.50
N GLY A 31 0.53 13.75 -12.51
CA GLY A 31 1.54 14.59 -11.85
C GLY A 31 2.57 15.14 -12.83
N VAL A 32 3.05 14.30 -13.77
CA VAL A 32 3.97 14.73 -14.84
C VAL A 32 3.29 15.71 -15.80
N TRP A 33 2.04 15.46 -16.20
CA TRP A 33 1.27 16.34 -17.07
C TRP A 33 1.02 17.72 -16.45
N MET A 34 0.87 17.76 -15.13
CA MET A 34 0.63 18.98 -14.35
C MET A 34 1.93 19.66 -13.89
N LEU A 35 3.10 19.21 -14.34
CA LEU A 35 4.34 19.89 -14.00
C LEU A 35 4.29 21.35 -14.47
N PRO A 36 4.81 22.28 -13.64
CA PRO A 36 4.95 23.68 -14.03
C PRO A 36 5.96 23.83 -15.19
N ASP A 37 6.27 25.08 -15.54
CA ASP A 37 7.35 25.38 -16.46
C ASP A 37 8.69 24.76 -16.00
N LEU A 38 9.61 24.52 -16.93
CA LEU A 38 10.90 23.90 -16.64
C LEU A 38 11.97 24.90 -16.16
N SER A 39 11.58 26.03 -15.57
CA SER A 39 12.54 26.91 -14.92
C SER A 39 13.18 26.22 -13.71
N VAL A 40 14.39 26.66 -13.35
CA VAL A 40 15.13 26.10 -12.21
C VAL A 40 14.30 26.14 -10.91
N PRO A 41 13.61 27.24 -10.53
CA PRO A 41 12.78 27.24 -9.33
C PRO A 41 11.65 26.21 -9.37
N SER A 42 10.94 26.11 -10.50
CA SER A 42 9.83 25.17 -10.68
C SER A 42 10.29 23.71 -10.61
N VAL A 43 11.45 23.39 -11.21
CA VAL A 43 12.09 22.06 -11.11
C VAL A 43 12.49 21.74 -9.67
N VAL A 44 13.16 22.67 -8.98
CA VAL A 44 13.57 22.48 -7.59
C VAL A 44 12.36 22.26 -6.68
N ALA A 45 11.31 23.05 -6.84
CA ALA A 45 10.07 22.90 -6.08
C ALA A 45 9.39 21.55 -6.35
N SER A 46 9.35 21.10 -7.61
CA SER A 46 8.77 19.80 -7.98
C SER A 46 9.54 18.63 -7.36
N LEU A 47 10.88 18.67 -7.41
CA LEU A 47 11.73 17.65 -6.78
C LEU A 47 11.56 17.64 -5.26
N ALA A 48 11.51 18.81 -4.62
CA ALA A 48 11.26 18.92 -3.19
C ALA A 48 9.87 18.37 -2.81
N ALA A 49 8.84 18.63 -3.62
CA ALA A 49 7.51 18.10 -3.40
C ALA A 49 7.46 16.57 -3.51
N VAL A 50 8.14 15.98 -4.50
CA VAL A 50 8.26 14.52 -4.64
C VAL A 50 8.98 13.92 -3.43
N PHE A 51 10.10 14.53 -3.02
CA PHE A 51 10.86 14.07 -1.86
C PHE A 51 10.02 14.13 -0.57
N LEU A 52 9.44 15.30 -0.26
CA LEU A 52 8.63 15.45 0.95
C LEU A 52 7.40 14.52 0.91
N GLY A 53 6.74 14.40 -0.23
CA GLY A 53 5.63 13.46 -0.41
C GLY A 53 6.03 12.01 -0.12
N TYR A 54 7.20 11.58 -0.58
CA TYR A 54 7.75 10.26 -0.28
C TYR A 54 8.03 10.08 1.21
N GLU A 55 8.71 11.04 1.86
CA GLU A 55 9.03 10.98 3.29
C GLU A 55 7.77 10.95 4.17
N PHE A 56 6.75 11.76 3.85
CA PHE A 56 5.47 11.73 4.55
C PHE A 56 4.73 10.41 4.35
N ALA A 57 4.79 9.82 3.16
CA ALA A 57 4.19 8.51 2.89
C ALA A 57 4.91 7.40 3.67
N ASP A 58 6.25 7.40 3.68
CA ASP A 58 7.06 6.46 4.45
C ASP A 58 6.77 6.58 5.95
N PHE A 59 6.88 7.79 6.50
CA PHE A 59 6.59 8.06 7.91
C PHE A 59 5.15 7.64 8.30
N GLY A 60 4.16 8.02 7.49
CA GLY A 60 2.76 7.67 7.74
C GLY A 60 2.52 6.15 7.72
N SER A 61 3.13 5.45 6.75
CA SER A 61 3.07 3.99 6.67
C SER A 61 3.78 3.32 7.85
N GLY A 62 4.92 3.87 8.29
CA GLY A 62 5.68 3.40 9.44
C GLY A 62 4.92 3.54 10.76
N VAL A 63 4.26 4.68 10.99
CA VAL A 63 3.38 4.89 12.15
C VAL A 63 2.21 3.91 12.13
N TYR A 64 1.59 3.70 10.97
CA TYR A 64 0.50 2.74 10.82
C TYR A 64 0.96 1.30 11.10
N HIS A 65 2.08 0.88 10.51
CA HIS A 65 2.67 -0.45 10.75
C HIS A 65 3.00 -0.66 12.23
N TRP A 66 3.70 0.30 12.86
CA TRP A 66 4.01 0.25 14.29
C TRP A 66 2.75 0.11 15.14
N ALA A 67 1.69 0.86 14.83
CA ALA A 67 0.45 0.80 15.57
C ALA A 67 -0.24 -0.58 15.46
N MET A 68 -0.28 -1.16 14.26
CA MET A 68 -0.88 -2.49 14.04
C MET A 68 -0.09 -3.61 14.73
N ASP A 69 1.23 -3.49 14.80
CA ASP A 69 2.09 -4.48 15.44
C ASP A 69 2.01 -4.43 16.98
N ASN A 70 1.80 -3.25 17.58
CA ASN A 70 1.97 -3.05 19.02
C ASN A 70 0.67 -2.94 19.82
N TYR A 71 -0.47 -2.68 19.18
CA TYR A 71 -1.72 -2.41 19.90
C TYR A 71 -2.91 -3.23 19.39
N GLY A 72 -3.79 -3.58 20.33
CA GLY A 72 -5.06 -4.25 20.04
C GLY A 72 -4.92 -5.76 19.82
N SER A 73 -5.92 -6.35 19.17
CA SER A 73 -5.95 -7.77 18.80
C SER A 73 -6.91 -7.98 17.63
N LYS A 74 -7.12 -9.23 17.22
CA LYS A 74 -8.17 -9.62 16.26
C LYS A 74 -9.58 -9.14 16.62
N ASN A 75 -9.83 -8.85 17.90
CA ASN A 75 -11.12 -8.37 18.41
C ASN A 75 -11.25 -6.84 18.39
N THR A 76 -10.21 -6.09 18.01
CA THR A 76 -10.27 -4.62 17.91
C THR A 76 -11.33 -4.23 16.87
N PRO A 77 -12.28 -3.34 17.20
CA PRO A 77 -13.26 -2.86 16.24
C PRO A 77 -12.58 -2.22 15.03
N ILE A 78 -13.10 -2.47 13.83
CA ILE A 78 -12.61 -1.95 12.53
C ILE A 78 -11.26 -2.54 12.11
N PHE A 79 -10.25 -2.52 12.98
CA PHE A 79 -8.86 -2.85 12.66
C PHE A 79 -8.44 -4.28 12.99
N GLY A 80 -9.27 -5.07 13.67
CA GLY A 80 -8.89 -6.39 14.17
C GLY A 80 -8.31 -7.33 13.11
N THR A 81 -8.90 -7.35 11.91
CA THR A 81 -8.40 -8.18 10.79
C THR A 81 -7.04 -7.72 10.25
N GLN A 82 -6.71 -6.43 10.35
CA GLN A 82 -5.39 -5.92 9.96
C GLN A 82 -4.39 -6.25 11.06
N ILE A 83 -4.72 -5.96 12.32
CA ILE A 83 -3.87 -6.26 13.47
C ILE A 83 -3.50 -7.75 13.51
N GLU A 84 -4.47 -8.66 13.31
CA GLU A 84 -4.21 -10.10 13.24
C GLU A 84 -3.27 -10.47 12.08
N ALA A 85 -3.39 -9.81 10.92
CA ALA A 85 -2.53 -10.08 9.78
C ALA A 85 -1.08 -9.58 10.00
N PHE A 86 -0.93 -8.37 10.57
CA PHE A 86 0.35 -7.75 10.90
C PHE A 86 1.09 -8.55 11.98
N GLN A 87 0.43 -8.84 13.10
CA GLN A 87 1.04 -9.60 14.19
C GLN A 87 1.31 -11.06 13.77
N GLY A 88 0.38 -11.69 13.07
CA GLY A 88 0.49 -13.09 12.66
C GLY A 88 1.65 -13.39 11.72
N HIS A 89 2.10 -12.42 10.91
CA HIS A 89 3.28 -12.64 10.07
C HIS A 89 4.58 -12.69 10.87
N HIS A 90 4.64 -12.19 12.11
CA HIS A 90 5.82 -12.32 12.97
C HIS A 90 5.91 -13.70 13.60
N GLU A 91 4.76 -14.34 13.84
CA GLU A 91 4.69 -15.72 14.31
C GLU A 91 5.08 -16.72 13.20
N LEU A 92 4.66 -16.44 11.96
CA LEU A 92 4.85 -17.33 10.81
C LEU A 92 5.42 -16.59 9.57
N PRO A 93 6.63 -15.99 9.67
CA PRO A 93 7.16 -15.08 8.65
C PRO A 93 7.42 -15.73 7.30
N TRP A 94 7.70 -17.03 7.28
CA TRP A 94 7.92 -17.78 6.05
C TRP A 94 6.68 -17.86 5.16
N THR A 95 5.46 -17.70 5.70
CA THR A 95 4.23 -17.86 4.91
C THR A 95 4.14 -16.90 3.73
N ILE A 96 4.72 -15.70 3.85
CA ILE A 96 4.74 -14.70 2.77
C ILE A 96 5.57 -15.14 1.57
N THR A 97 6.62 -15.96 1.78
CA THR A 97 7.54 -16.37 0.72
C THR A 97 6.95 -17.47 -0.18
N TYR A 98 5.92 -18.17 0.30
CA TYR A 98 5.23 -19.23 -0.45
C TYR A 98 3.99 -18.73 -1.20
N ARG A 99 3.45 -17.57 -0.82
CA ARG A 99 2.26 -16.98 -1.45
C ARG A 99 2.67 -16.20 -2.70
N GLN A 100 1.86 -16.32 -3.75
CA GLN A 100 2.03 -15.48 -4.94
C GLN A 100 1.81 -14.00 -4.63
N VAL A 101 2.51 -13.11 -5.34
CA VAL A 101 2.53 -11.66 -5.07
C VAL A 101 1.13 -11.05 -4.90
N CYS A 102 0.21 -11.31 -5.82
CA CYS A 102 -1.13 -10.71 -5.72
C CYS A 102 -1.92 -11.22 -4.52
N ASN A 103 -1.63 -12.43 -4.04
CA ASN A 103 -2.25 -12.97 -2.83
C ASN A 103 -1.71 -12.25 -1.57
N ASN A 104 -0.43 -11.90 -1.56
CA ASN A 104 0.17 -11.14 -0.46
C ASN A 104 -0.36 -9.71 -0.36
N ILE A 105 -0.51 -9.01 -1.49
CA ILE A 105 -0.69 -7.55 -1.45
C ILE A 105 -2.11 -7.04 -1.75
N TYR A 106 -3.04 -7.88 -2.22
CA TYR A 106 -4.36 -7.39 -2.67
C TYR A 106 -5.15 -6.64 -1.59
N LYS A 107 -5.02 -7.00 -0.31
CA LYS A 107 -5.75 -6.31 0.79
C LYS A 107 -5.27 -4.88 0.97
N ILE A 108 -3.95 -4.67 0.93
CA ILE A 108 -3.36 -3.34 1.01
C ILE A 108 -3.76 -2.53 -0.23
N CYS A 109 -3.60 -3.12 -1.42
CA CYS A 109 -4.07 -2.53 -2.68
C CYS A 109 -5.55 -2.11 -2.64
N GLN A 110 -6.42 -2.97 -2.11
CA GLN A 110 -7.85 -2.69 -1.97
C GLN A 110 -8.11 -1.51 -1.03
N ALA A 111 -7.40 -1.43 0.09
CA ALA A 111 -7.57 -0.36 1.08
C ALA A 111 -7.04 0.99 0.57
N THR A 112 -5.96 1.00 -0.23
CA THR A 112 -5.30 2.24 -0.65
C THR A 112 -5.81 2.79 -1.98
N SER A 113 -6.34 1.96 -2.88
CA SER A 113 -6.80 2.39 -4.22
C SER A 113 -7.79 3.56 -4.23
N PRO A 114 -8.76 3.68 -3.29
CA PRO A 114 -9.67 4.82 -3.28
C PRO A 114 -8.98 6.18 -3.16
N PHE A 115 -7.80 6.24 -2.51
CA PHE A 115 -7.04 7.49 -2.38
C PHE A 115 -6.40 7.92 -3.70
N CYS A 116 -6.18 7.00 -4.64
CA CYS A 116 -5.71 7.33 -5.99
C CYS A 116 -6.81 7.96 -6.87
N LEU A 117 -8.07 7.91 -6.44
CA LEU A 117 -9.22 8.49 -7.13
C LEU A 117 -9.66 9.82 -6.50
N ALA A 118 -9.09 10.19 -5.35
CA ALA A 118 -9.41 11.41 -4.64
C ALA A 118 -8.75 12.62 -5.32
N ASP A 119 -9.19 12.92 -6.53
CA ASP A 119 -8.84 14.16 -7.21
C ASP A 119 -9.79 15.28 -6.74
N LYS A 120 -9.22 16.32 -6.14
CA LYS A 120 -9.80 17.66 -6.10
C LYS A 120 -9.16 18.52 -7.18
#